data_AF-A0A0R2SUP0-F1
#
_entry.id   AF-A0A0R2SUP0-F1
#
_cell.length_a   1.000
_cell.length_b   1.000
_cell.length_c   1.000
_cell.angle_alpha   90.00
_cell.angle_beta   90.00
_cell.angle_gamma   90.00
#
_symmetry.space_group_name_H-M   'P 1'
#
loop_
_entity.id
_entity.type
_entity.pdbx_description
1 polymer ?
#
loop_
_entity_poly.entity_id
_entity_poly.type
_entity_poly.pdbx_seq_one_letter_code
_entity_poly.pdbx_strand_id
1 'polypeptide(L)' 'MSNRRVAKGIFNRDAFLSDPRFELLFDPQTSGGLLAAVPEANAQACLADLVRTGHSGAAIIGRVTNSGAADSSVVLK' A
#
# COMPACT_ATOMS: atom_id res chain seq x y z
N MET A 1 -19.61 -10.74 -1.26
CA MET A 1 -18.15 -11.01 -1.18
C MET A 1 -17.50 -9.86 -0.41
N SER A 2 -16.88 -10.11 0.76
CA SER A 2 -16.25 -9.05 1.57
C SER A 2 -14.81 -8.78 1.13
N ASN A 3 -14.39 -7.51 1.10
CA ASN A 3 -13.01 -7.10 0.82
C ASN A 3 -12.00 -7.73 1.80
N ARG A 4 -12.42 -8.03 3.03
CA ARG A 4 -11.56 -8.65 4.06
C ARG A 4 -10.92 -9.98 3.63
N ARG A 5 -11.44 -10.64 2.58
CA ARG A 5 -10.82 -11.85 2.00
C ARG A 5 -9.36 -11.64 1.56
N VAL A 6 -8.95 -10.41 1.23
CA VAL A 6 -7.59 -10.10 0.78
C VAL A 6 -6.59 -10.06 1.93
N ALA A 7 -7.03 -10.07 3.19
CA ALA A 7 -6.17 -10.20 4.36
C ALA A 7 -5.21 -11.40 4.23
N LYS A 8 -5.62 -12.46 3.51
CA LYS A 8 -4.79 -13.63 3.21
C LYS A 8 -3.43 -13.31 2.56
N GLY A 9 -3.33 -12.19 1.84
CA GLY A 9 -2.09 -11.72 1.20
C GLY A 9 -1.19 -10.88 2.11
N ILE A 10 -1.60 -10.60 3.35
CA ILE A 10 -0.77 -9.90 4.35
C ILE A 10 -0.03 -10.94 5.19
N PHE A 11 1.31 -10.90 5.16
CA PHE A 11 2.20 -11.88 5.77
C PHE A 11 2.13 -11.84 7.30
N ASN A 12 2.25 -10.65 7.90
CA ASN A 12 2.34 -10.46 9.35
C ASN A 12 1.04 -9.92 9.97
N ARG A 13 -0.13 -10.32 9.44
CA ARG A 13 -1.43 -9.76 9.87
C ARG A 13 -1.74 -9.94 11.35
N ASP A 14 -1.27 -11.04 11.94
CA ASP A 14 -1.61 -11.42 13.32
C ASP A 14 -1.12 -10.36 14.32
N ALA A 15 -0.04 -9.65 13.99
CA ALA A 15 0.49 -8.54 14.78
C ALA A 15 -0.40 -7.29 14.76
N PHE A 16 -1.36 -7.20 13.84
CA PHE A 16 -2.20 -6.01 13.61
C PHE A 16 -3.69 -6.25 13.84
N LEU A 17 -4.12 -7.45 14.26
CA LEU A 17 -5.54 -7.78 14.43
C LEU A 17 -6.25 -6.91 15.47
N SER A 18 -5.53 -6.38 16.46
CA SER A 18 -6.07 -5.47 17.47
C SER A 18 -5.94 -3.99 17.09
N ASP A 19 -5.25 -3.66 16.00
CA ASP A 19 -5.11 -2.28 15.53
C ASP A 19 -6.38 -1.87 14.77
N PRO A 20 -7.15 -0.87 15.24
CA PRO A 20 -8.37 -0.45 14.55
C PRO A 20 -8.10 0.04 13.12
N ARG A 21 -6.87 0.47 12.79
CA ARG A 21 -6.48 0.90 11.45
C ARG A 21 -6.33 -0.27 10.48
N PHE A 22 -6.14 -1.50 10.97
CA PHE A 22 -6.03 -2.68 10.12
C PHE A 22 -7.29 -2.86 9.26
N GLU A 23 -8.46 -2.50 9.78
CA GLU A 23 -9.73 -2.58 9.07
C GLU A 23 -9.83 -1.60 7.90
N LEU A 24 -9.12 -0.47 7.94
CA LEU A 24 -9.10 0.50 6.86
C LEU A 24 -8.50 -0.07 5.57
N LEU A 25 -7.62 -1.08 5.67
CA LEU A 25 -7.01 -1.74 4.50
C LEU A 25 -8.04 -2.51 3.64
N PHE A 26 -9.23 -2.77 4.18
CA PHE A 26 -10.28 -3.53 3.50
C PHE A 26 -11.49 -2.65 3.14
N ASP A 27 -11.40 -1.35 3.35
CA ASP A 27 -12.48 -0.43 3.01
C ASP A 27 -12.81 -0.46 1.50
N PRO A 28 -14.09 -0.52 1.10
CA PRO A 28 -14.48 -0.41 -0.30
C PRO A 28 -14.15 0.97 -0.90
N GLN A 29 -13.05 1.03 -1.65
CA GLN A 29 -12.64 2.25 -2.34
C GLN A 29 -13.46 2.47 -3.63
N THR A 30 -14.57 3.20 -3.51
CA THR A 30 -15.32 3.71 -4.68
C THR A 30 -14.63 4.97 -5.17
N SER A 31 -14.26 5.02 -6.46
CA SER A 31 -13.46 6.12 -7.02
C SER A 31 -12.15 6.36 -6.26
N GLY A 32 -11.48 5.28 -5.86
CA GLY A 32 -10.20 5.34 -5.15
C GLY A 32 -9.08 5.99 -5.95
N GLY A 33 -7.93 6.18 -5.29
CA GLY A 33 -6.73 6.76 -5.91
C GLY A 33 -5.97 5.81 -6.83
N LEU A 34 -4.85 6.31 -7.37
CA LEU A 34 -3.90 5.53 -8.15
C LEU A 34 -2.79 4.96 -7.26
N LEU A 35 -2.38 3.72 -7.53
CA LEU A 35 -1.20 3.09 -6.95
C LEU A 35 -0.21 2.78 -8.06
N ALA A 36 1.04 3.24 -7.93
CA ALA A 36 2.08 3.04 -8.92
C ALA A 36 3.41 2.64 -8.26
N ALA A 37 4.18 1.82 -8.97
CA ALA A 37 5.56 1.52 -8.63
C ALA A 37 6.49 2.35 -9.54
N VAL A 38 7.50 2.97 -8.95
CA VAL A 38 8.55 3.71 -9.66
C VAL A 38 9.92 3.25 -9.13
N PRO A 39 11.01 3.40 -9.91
CA PRO A 39 12.35 3.15 -9.40
C PRO A 39 12.60 3.95 -8.12
N GLU A 40 13.24 3.33 -7.13
CA GLU A 40 13.47 3.94 -5.81
C GLU A 40 14.19 5.29 -5.90
N ALA A 41 15.20 5.38 -6.78
CA ALA A 41 15.94 6.60 -7.05
C ALA A 41 15.05 7.77 -7.55
N ASN A 42 13.90 7.47 -8.15
CA ASN A 42 13.00 8.45 -8.73
C ASN A 42 11.80 8.75 -7.82
N ALA A 43 11.60 8.00 -6.74
CA ALA A 43 10.38 8.06 -5.92
C ALA A 43 10.14 9.45 -5.33
N GLN A 44 11.18 10.08 -4.77
CA GLN A 44 11.07 11.42 -4.17
C GLN A 44 10.80 12.51 -5.21
N ALA A 45 11.48 12.46 -6.35
CA ALA A 45 11.26 13.41 -7.45
C ALA A 45 9.85 13.29 -8.03
N CYS A 46 9.38 12.06 -8.25
CA CYS A 46 8.02 11.78 -8.71
C CYS A 46 6.97 12.31 -7.72
N LEU A 47 7.15 12.08 -6.42
CA LEU A 47 6.26 12.61 -5.39
C LEU A 47 6.22 14.15 -5.41
N ALA A 48 7.39 14.80 -5.50
CA ALA A 48 7.47 16.25 -5.55
C ALA A 48 6.74 16.82 -6.78
N ASP A 49 6.87 16.17 -7.94
CA ASP A 49 6.17 16.57 -9.17
C ASP A 49 4.65 16.40 -9.06
N LEU A 50 4.18 15.30 -8.47
CA LEU A 50 2.75 15.07 -8.20
C LEU A 50 2.17 16.15 -7.30
N VAL A 51 2.85 16.46 -6.18
CA VAL A 51 2.43 17.51 -5.26
C VAL A 51 2.41 18.87 -5.95
N ARG A 52 3.47 19.21 -6.72
CA ARG A 52 3.58 20.48 -7.47
C ARG A 52 2.47 20.66 -8.51
N THR A 53 1.99 19.56 -9.09
CA THR A 53 0.90 19.56 -10.09
C THR A 53 -0.50 19.52 -9.47
N GLY A 54 -0.61 19.62 -8.14
CA GLY A 54 -1.89 19.71 -7.43
C GLY A 54 -2.34 18.42 -6.72
N HIS A 55 -1.57 17.34 -6.81
CA HIS A 55 -1.87 16.07 -6.14
C HIS A 55 -1.27 16.04 -4.73
N SER A 56 -1.71 16.96 -3.87
CA SER A 56 -1.16 17.13 -2.50
C SER A 56 -1.32 15.91 -1.60
N GLY A 57 -2.27 15.03 -1.90
CA GLY A 57 -2.47 13.75 -1.22
C GLY A 57 -1.59 12.59 -1.71
N ALA A 58 -0.72 12.81 -2.70
CA ALA A 58 0.23 11.78 -3.14
C ALA A 58 1.18 11.40 -1.99
N ALA A 59 1.48 10.11 -1.86
CA ALA A 59 2.36 9.62 -0.81
C ALA A 59 3.13 8.38 -1.25
N ILE A 60 4.36 8.23 -0.75
CA ILE A 60 5.11 6.96 -0.82
C ILE A 60 4.64 6.09 0.36
N ILE A 61 3.88 5.05 0.08
CA ILE A 61 3.25 4.19 1.10
C ILE A 61 4.02 2.90 1.39
N GLY A 62 5.14 2.65 0.71
CA GLY A 62 5.91 1.43 0.87
C GLY A 62 7.00 1.24 -0.18
N ARG A 63 7.53 0.02 -0.25
CA ARG A 63 8.52 -0.40 -1.25
C ARG A 63 8.24 -1.84 -1.65
N VAL A 64 8.59 -2.18 -2.89
CA VAL A 64 8.57 -3.56 -3.38
C VAL A 64 9.95 -4.16 -3.16
N THR A 65 10.01 -5.29 -2.47
CA THR A 65 11.26 -6.00 -2.18
C THR A 65 11.16 -7.43 -2.66
N ASN A 66 12.26 -8.01 -3.15
CA ASN A 66 12.31 -9.44 -3.42
C ASN A 66 12.44 -10.21 -2.10
N SER A 67 11.40 -10.95 -1.73
CA SER A 67 11.39 -11.79 -0.53
C SER A 67 11.89 -13.21 -0.76
N GLY A 68 12.13 -13.61 -2.02
CA GLY A 68 12.43 -15.00 -2.40
C GLY A 68 11.25 -15.96 -2.22
N ALA A 69 10.07 -15.47 -1.83
CA ALA A 69 8.87 -16.30 -1.68
C ALA A 69 8.23 -16.59 -3.04
N ALA A 70 7.56 -17.74 -3.15
CA ALA A 70 6.82 -18.12 -4.35
C ALA A 70 5.63 -17.19 -4.64
N ASP A 71 4.98 -16.71 -3.57
CA ASP A 71 3.81 -15.84 -3.65
C ASP A 71 4.13 -14.41 -3.20
N SER A 72 3.49 -13.44 -3.85
CA SER A 72 3.55 -12.03 -3.44
C SER A 72 2.78 -11.81 -2.14
N SER A 73 3.35 -11.01 -1.24
CA SER A 73 2.71 -10.64 0.03
C SER A 73 2.97 -9.20 0.41
N VAL A 74 2.07 -8.64 1.24
CA VAL A 74 2.23 -7.35 1.89
C VAL A 74 2.73 -7.56 3.31
N VAL A 75 3.76 -6.81 3.69
CA VAL A 75 4.28 -6.77 5.06
C VAL A 75 3.99 -5.40 5.66
N LEU A 76 3.23 -5.37 6.74
CA LEU A 76 2.89 -4.15 7.48
C LEU A 76 4.04 -3.78 8.44
N LYS A 77 4.18 -2.50 8.76
CA LYS A 77 5.20 -1.96 9.67
C LYS A 77 4.55 -1.11 10.76
#